data_AF-A0AAW1KJ13-F1
#
_entry.id   AF-A0AAW1KJ13-F1
#
_cell.length_a   1.000
_cell.length_b   1.000
_cell.length_c   1.000
_cell.angle_alpha   90.00
_cell.angle_beta   90.00
_cell.angle_gamma   90.00
#
_symmetry.space_group_name_H-M   'P 1'
#
loop_
_entity.id
_entity.type
_entity.pdbx_description
1 polymer ?
#
loop_
_entity_poly.entity_id
_entity_poly.type
_entity_poly.pdbx_seq_one_letter_code
_entity_poly.pdbx_strand_id
1 'polypeptide(L)'
;MKIEELQIPAPWGHIAVKAWGNQSNEAVILSHGFLDNAATFDRLIPLLPNNFYYISIDLPGHGLSSGFHDSMPIHYVNFLLCYKVITNHFQRSRYILLGHSFGGTLSVFFAQLYPEIVSKLVILDVIYQMPVDPLMFASMIKNAHDIYFKNLKRNSGERQDYTYEEIVNKVRESRYAGWLTSEAANILASRMVKKLENGKYVLTLDPKLRGLILPSAPPDYYLELNRLHPVKCPVLMLLTPDNDFNNKSMYLLERFKEADFCVKTIDDHHHVHLTNPEVIADHISNFLINKRIKLWGDSKNEAMLVIHGVLDNAGAFDNLIPHLPSNIYYICIDLPSHGRSSNFPLTLPIHTINFVVPIRIVAEYFKREKYIVMGHSLGGQVLMFYAQLYPESISKVILLDAMYLFPFDENIFLDITRSAFDRLFRLLTQGEPTRPTLTYEEAIQKLIDGREHDKMTRFAAEPLVKRMFVKVGEDKYVMNIDSRLKERIYPTGNTKFFVKLQQRDPVECPVLVLLSTQRHLADIFMPLYNYYVEKGYDVYKYEGHHDMHNTDPEFIASYVVKFLMKDKNKL
;
A
#
# COMPACT_ATOMS: atom_id res chain seq x y z
N MET A 1 -2.96 16.82 8.96
CA MET A 1 -2.22 17.00 7.68
C MET A 1 -2.45 18.43 7.19
N LYS A 2 -1.49 19.05 6.49
CA LYS A 2 -1.72 20.33 5.81
C LYS A 2 -2.70 20.13 4.66
N ILE A 3 -3.70 21.02 4.55
CA ILE A 3 -4.69 21.03 3.47
C ILE A 3 -4.28 22.09 2.45
N GLU A 4 -4.34 21.74 1.17
CA GLU A 4 -4.09 22.65 0.04
C GLU A 4 -5.33 22.69 -0.85
N GLU A 5 -5.79 23.89 -1.21
CA GLU A 5 -6.83 24.08 -2.22
C GLU A 5 -6.15 24.50 -3.53
N LEU A 6 -6.35 23.71 -4.58
CA LEU A 6 -5.75 23.91 -5.89
C LEU A 6 -6.84 24.10 -6.94
N GLN A 7 -6.54 24.92 -7.95
CA GLN A 7 -7.34 25.01 -9.17
C GLN A 7 -6.47 24.58 -10.34
N ILE A 8 -6.80 23.44 -10.94
CA ILE A 8 -6.06 22.87 -12.05
C ILE A 8 -6.71 23.34 -13.35
N PRO A 9 -6.00 24.09 -14.22
CA PRO A 9 -6.56 24.54 -15.49
C PRO A 9 -7.03 23.38 -16.37
N ALA A 10 -8.18 23.54 -17.00
CA ALA A 10 -8.77 22.58 -17.92
C ALA A 10 -9.39 23.32 -19.13
N PRO A 11 -9.59 22.67 -20.29
CA PRO A 11 -10.19 23.31 -21.45
C PRO A 11 -11.60 23.89 -21.21
N TRP A 12 -12.31 23.40 -20.19
CA TRP A 12 -13.64 23.87 -19.78
C TRP A 12 -13.60 24.82 -18.57
N GLY A 13 -12.42 25.34 -18.20
CA GLY A 13 -12.21 26.24 -17.06
C GLY A 13 -11.18 25.67 -16.10
N HIS A 14 -11.62 25.19 -14.94
CA HIS A 14 -10.72 24.55 -13.97
C HIS A 14 -11.37 23.36 -13.25
N ILE A 15 -10.51 22.49 -12.73
CA ILE A 15 -10.86 21.44 -11.78
C ILE A 15 -10.39 21.90 -10.40
N ALA A 16 -11.31 22.08 -9.47
CA ALA A 16 -10.98 22.34 -8.07
C ALA A 16 -10.55 21.05 -7.39
N VAL A 17 -9.48 21.14 -6.59
CA VAL A 17 -8.88 20.01 -5.90
C VAL A 17 -8.64 20.39 -4.45
N LYS A 18 -9.05 19.51 -3.55
CA LYS A 18 -8.66 19.56 -2.15
C LYS A 18 -7.59 18.49 -1.92
N ALA A 19 -6.41 18.90 -1.45
CA ALA A 19 -5.27 18.02 -1.29
C ALA A 19 -4.76 17.94 0.15
N TRP A 20 -4.26 16.77 0.54
CA TRP A 20 -3.67 16.52 1.86
C TRP A 20 -2.35 15.76 1.75
N GLY A 21 -1.42 16.07 2.65
CA GLY A 21 -0.14 15.35 2.77
C GLY A 21 0.99 16.00 1.96
N ASN A 22 2.10 15.29 1.83
CA ASN A 22 3.29 15.79 1.14
C ASN A 22 3.26 15.40 -0.33
N GLN A 23 3.41 16.36 -1.25
CA GLN A 23 3.47 16.11 -2.69
C GLN A 23 4.54 15.09 -3.11
N SER A 24 5.61 14.86 -2.34
CA SER A 24 6.62 13.82 -2.64
C SER A 24 6.14 12.39 -2.40
N ASN A 25 5.05 12.19 -1.66
CA ASN A 25 4.51 10.87 -1.31
C ASN A 25 3.75 10.24 -2.48
N GLU A 26 3.45 8.94 -2.40
CA GLU A 26 2.62 8.24 -3.39
C GLU A 26 1.22 8.89 -3.51
N ALA A 27 0.72 9.11 -4.73
CA ALA A 27 -0.51 9.86 -4.95
C ALA A 27 -1.77 8.99 -4.96
N VAL A 28 -2.80 9.47 -4.29
CA VAL A 28 -4.15 8.89 -4.26
C VAL A 28 -5.12 9.91 -4.85
N ILE A 29 -5.72 9.63 -6.01
CA ILE A 29 -6.79 10.44 -6.58
C ILE A 29 -8.11 9.97 -5.98
N LEU A 30 -8.87 10.87 -5.37
CA LEU A 30 -10.17 10.57 -4.77
C LEU A 30 -11.30 11.19 -5.59
N SER A 31 -12.31 10.39 -5.92
CA SER A 31 -13.44 10.83 -6.75
C SER A 31 -14.77 10.56 -6.07
N HIS A 32 -15.58 11.62 -5.92
CA HIS A 32 -16.84 11.60 -5.18
C HIS A 32 -18.00 11.00 -5.98
N GLY A 33 -19.10 10.69 -5.28
CA GLY A 33 -20.36 10.25 -5.86
C GLY A 33 -21.10 11.36 -6.63
N PHE A 34 -22.14 10.99 -7.37
CA PHE A 34 -22.90 11.95 -8.17
C PHE A 34 -23.58 13.00 -7.27
N LEU A 35 -23.52 14.28 -7.66
CA LEU A 35 -24.03 15.43 -6.89
C LEU A 35 -23.31 15.74 -5.57
N ASP A 36 -22.26 15.00 -5.21
CA ASP A 36 -21.37 15.32 -4.08
C ASP A 36 -20.26 16.29 -4.54
N ASN A 37 -19.17 16.35 -3.77
CA ASN A 37 -17.95 17.10 -4.07
C ASN A 37 -16.77 16.52 -3.26
N ALA A 38 -15.57 17.07 -3.44
CA ALA A 38 -14.34 16.63 -2.79
C ALA A 38 -14.38 16.65 -1.25
N ALA A 39 -15.30 17.41 -0.62
CA ALA A 39 -15.44 17.42 0.84
C ALA A 39 -16.05 16.11 1.39
N THR A 40 -16.59 15.24 0.53
CA THR A 40 -17.12 13.92 0.94
C THR A 40 -16.07 13.05 1.66
N PHE A 41 -14.77 13.32 1.46
CA PHE A 41 -13.68 12.59 2.09
C PHE A 41 -13.05 13.31 3.31
N ASP A 42 -13.61 14.45 3.74
CA ASP A 42 -13.06 15.28 4.82
C ASP A 42 -12.94 14.54 6.15
N ARG A 43 -13.86 13.61 6.43
CA ARG A 43 -13.81 12.78 7.63
C ARG A 43 -12.97 11.52 7.47
N LEU A 44 -12.87 10.97 6.27
CA LEU A 44 -12.09 9.75 6.02
C LEU A 44 -10.58 10.00 5.99
N ILE A 45 -10.11 10.99 5.22
CA ILE A 45 -8.67 11.19 4.98
C ILE A 45 -7.85 11.38 6.28
N PRO A 46 -8.34 12.11 7.31
CA PRO A 46 -7.63 12.21 8.59
C PRO A 46 -7.36 10.87 9.29
N LEU A 47 -8.14 9.83 8.98
CA LEU A 47 -8.00 8.47 9.54
C LEU A 47 -7.08 7.57 8.68
N LEU A 48 -6.66 8.02 7.50
CA LEU A 48 -5.80 7.26 6.61
C LEU A 48 -4.30 7.58 6.83
N PRO A 49 -3.38 6.73 6.32
CA PRO A 49 -1.95 6.90 6.57
C PRO A 49 -1.39 8.22 6.01
N ASN A 50 -0.58 8.91 6.81
CA ASN A 50 -0.05 10.24 6.46
C ASN A 50 1.11 10.22 5.42
N ASN A 51 1.52 9.05 4.94
CA ASN A 51 2.60 8.85 3.98
C ASN A 51 2.12 8.79 2.52
N PHE A 52 0.92 9.31 2.24
CA PHE A 52 0.36 9.49 0.90
C PHE A 52 0.11 10.98 0.61
N TYR A 53 -0.07 11.30 -0.68
CA TYR A 53 -0.58 12.58 -1.16
C TYR A 53 -2.00 12.36 -1.69
N TYR A 54 -3.00 12.81 -0.93
CA TYR A 54 -4.40 12.65 -1.28
C TYR A 54 -4.85 13.84 -2.15
N ILE A 55 -5.41 13.55 -3.32
CA ILE A 55 -5.84 14.53 -4.35
C ILE A 55 -7.33 14.30 -4.56
N SER A 56 -8.18 14.95 -3.77
CA SER A 56 -9.63 14.83 -3.93
C SER A 56 -10.14 15.83 -4.95
N ILE A 57 -10.76 15.34 -6.02
CA ILE A 57 -11.17 16.14 -7.17
C ILE A 57 -12.66 16.49 -7.09
N ASP A 58 -13.00 17.75 -7.35
CA ASP A 58 -14.38 18.13 -7.70
C ASP A 58 -14.60 17.79 -9.18
N LEU A 59 -15.50 16.86 -9.48
CA LEU A 59 -15.83 16.52 -10.87
C LEU A 59 -16.41 17.75 -11.61
N PRO A 60 -16.26 17.86 -12.94
CA PRO A 60 -16.83 18.96 -13.71
C PRO A 60 -18.31 19.22 -13.39
N GLY A 61 -18.65 20.49 -13.13
CA GLY A 61 -19.99 20.92 -12.74
C GLY A 61 -20.38 20.62 -11.28
N HIS A 62 -19.47 20.08 -10.48
CA HIS A 62 -19.67 19.81 -9.04
C HIS A 62 -18.72 20.66 -8.19
N GLY A 63 -19.07 20.80 -6.91
CA GLY A 63 -18.23 21.48 -5.93
C GLY A 63 -17.80 22.87 -6.40
N LEU A 64 -16.49 23.12 -6.45
CA LEU A 64 -15.91 24.37 -6.91
C LEU A 64 -15.33 24.29 -8.33
N SER A 65 -15.52 23.18 -9.04
CA SER A 65 -15.05 22.99 -10.43
C SER A 65 -15.95 23.69 -11.45
N SER A 66 -15.36 24.12 -12.56
CA SER A 66 -16.14 24.57 -13.73
C SER A 66 -16.98 23.42 -14.31
N GLY A 67 -18.15 23.76 -14.84
CA GLY A 67 -18.94 22.85 -15.70
C GLY A 67 -18.25 22.59 -17.04
N PHE A 68 -18.65 21.54 -17.74
CA PHE A 68 -18.29 21.40 -19.16
C PHE A 68 -18.89 22.56 -19.97
N HIS A 69 -18.38 22.79 -21.19
CA HIS A 69 -18.91 23.83 -22.06
C HIS A 69 -20.40 23.63 -22.36
N ASP A 70 -21.13 24.72 -22.63
CA ASP A 70 -22.57 24.69 -22.91
C ASP A 70 -22.93 24.20 -24.31
N SER A 71 -21.97 23.69 -25.08
CA SER A 71 -22.18 23.28 -26.48
C SER A 71 -22.81 21.90 -26.66
N MET A 72 -22.84 21.06 -25.62
CA MET A 72 -23.33 19.68 -25.73
C MET A 72 -23.91 19.15 -24.41
N PRO A 73 -24.87 18.21 -24.47
CA PRO A 73 -25.25 17.39 -23.33
C PRO A 73 -24.05 16.63 -22.74
N ILE A 74 -24.10 16.36 -21.43
CA ILE A 74 -23.02 15.69 -20.71
C ILE A 74 -23.22 14.18 -20.75
N HIS A 75 -22.22 13.46 -21.23
CA HIS A 75 -22.14 12.00 -21.16
C HIS A 75 -21.17 11.58 -20.05
N TYR A 76 -21.44 10.47 -19.36
CA TYR A 76 -20.63 10.06 -18.21
C TYR A 76 -19.13 9.86 -18.57
N VAL A 77 -18.81 9.44 -19.80
CA VAL A 77 -17.42 9.26 -20.26
C VAL A 77 -16.63 10.56 -20.28
N ASN A 78 -17.29 11.72 -20.41
CA ASN A 78 -16.60 13.01 -20.40
C ASN A 78 -15.88 13.25 -19.07
N PHE A 79 -16.39 12.70 -17.95
CA PHE A 79 -15.75 12.84 -16.64
C PHE A 79 -14.37 12.17 -16.55
N LEU A 80 -14.06 11.19 -17.41
CA LEU A 80 -12.72 10.59 -17.48
C LEU A 80 -11.65 11.59 -17.92
N LEU A 81 -12.03 12.65 -18.66
CA LEU A 81 -11.11 13.72 -19.03
C LEU A 81 -10.57 14.44 -17.78
N CYS A 82 -11.36 14.52 -16.70
CA CYS A 82 -10.92 15.06 -15.42
C CYS A 82 -9.71 14.29 -14.89
N TYR A 83 -9.75 12.96 -14.92
CA TYR A 83 -8.63 12.13 -14.50
C TYR A 83 -7.41 12.38 -15.39
N LYS A 84 -7.58 12.46 -16.71
CA LYS A 84 -6.46 12.78 -17.63
C LYS A 84 -5.83 14.13 -17.33
N VAL A 85 -6.62 15.19 -17.14
CA VAL A 85 -6.11 16.53 -16.79
C VAL A 85 -5.32 16.48 -15.47
N ILE A 86 -5.85 15.82 -14.45
CA ILE A 86 -5.17 15.66 -13.15
C ILE A 86 -3.86 14.88 -13.30
N THR A 87 -3.87 13.74 -14.00
CA THR A 87 -2.66 12.93 -14.20
C THR A 87 -1.59 13.67 -15.01
N ASN A 88 -1.98 14.48 -15.99
CA ASN A 88 -1.07 15.30 -16.80
C ASN A 88 -0.53 16.51 -16.03
N HIS A 89 -1.29 17.04 -15.07
CA HIS A 89 -0.83 18.14 -14.21
C HIS A 89 0.25 17.66 -13.23
N PHE A 90 0.00 16.54 -12.53
CA PHE A 90 0.93 16.03 -11.51
C PHE A 90 2.05 15.13 -12.07
N GLN A 91 1.94 14.66 -13.32
CA GLN A 91 2.98 13.96 -14.08
C GLN A 91 3.67 12.79 -13.37
N ARG A 92 2.91 12.03 -12.57
CA ARG A 92 3.43 10.84 -11.87
C ARG A 92 3.31 9.61 -12.74
N SER A 93 4.25 8.68 -12.55
CA SER A 93 4.25 7.39 -13.24
C SER A 93 3.02 6.55 -12.91
N ARG A 94 2.57 6.58 -11.65
CA ARG A 94 1.39 5.83 -11.20
C ARG A 94 0.61 6.57 -10.11
N TYR A 95 -0.68 6.24 -10.02
CA TYR A 95 -1.63 6.74 -9.02
C TYR A 95 -2.39 5.57 -8.39
N ILE A 96 -2.84 5.77 -7.16
CA ILE A 96 -3.91 4.98 -6.55
C ILE A 96 -5.22 5.70 -6.82
N LEU A 97 -6.28 4.98 -7.16
CA LEU A 97 -7.62 5.56 -7.29
C LEU A 97 -8.50 5.12 -6.12
N LEU A 98 -9.23 6.06 -5.53
CA LEU A 98 -10.24 5.81 -4.51
C LEU A 98 -11.53 6.50 -4.93
N GLY A 99 -12.56 5.73 -5.28
CA GLY A 99 -13.81 6.28 -5.80
C GLY A 99 -15.02 5.85 -4.98
N HIS A 100 -15.90 6.80 -4.68
CA HIS A 100 -17.21 6.53 -4.10
C HIS A 100 -18.29 6.57 -5.18
N SER A 101 -19.18 5.57 -5.20
CA SER A 101 -20.37 5.55 -6.05
C SER A 101 -20.06 5.87 -7.53
N PHE A 102 -20.55 6.99 -8.07
CA PHE A 102 -20.22 7.43 -9.42
C PHE A 102 -18.70 7.56 -9.67
N GLY A 103 -17.96 8.12 -8.71
CA GLY A 103 -16.50 8.20 -8.76
C GLY A 103 -15.82 6.83 -8.71
N GLY A 104 -16.42 5.85 -8.04
CA GLY A 104 -15.98 4.45 -8.05
C GLY A 104 -16.12 3.82 -9.44
N THR A 105 -17.27 4.02 -10.07
CA THR A 105 -17.53 3.61 -11.45
C THR A 105 -16.52 4.21 -12.44
N LEU A 106 -16.28 5.53 -12.35
CA LEU A 106 -15.31 6.21 -13.19
C LEU A 106 -13.88 5.69 -12.96
N SER A 107 -13.52 5.40 -11.70
CA SER A 107 -12.20 4.88 -11.34
C SER A 107 -11.95 3.48 -11.92
N VAL A 108 -12.95 2.59 -11.91
CA VAL A 108 -12.88 1.29 -12.58
C VAL A 108 -12.60 1.48 -14.06
N PHE A 109 -13.40 2.32 -14.73
CA PHE A 109 -13.29 2.50 -16.17
C PHE A 109 -11.96 3.15 -16.57
N PHE A 110 -11.47 4.11 -15.79
CA PHE A 110 -10.13 4.67 -15.98
C PHE A 110 -9.02 3.63 -15.79
N ALA A 111 -9.14 2.74 -14.80
CA ALA A 111 -8.16 1.67 -14.56
C ALA A 111 -8.15 0.61 -15.67
N GLN A 112 -9.27 0.38 -16.36
CA GLN A 112 -9.32 -0.49 -17.54
C GLN A 112 -8.68 0.15 -18.77
N LEU A 113 -8.88 1.46 -18.97
CA LEU A 113 -8.36 2.20 -20.12
C LEU A 113 -6.88 2.57 -19.99
N TYR A 114 -6.40 2.82 -18.77
CA TYR A 114 -5.03 3.25 -18.46
C TYR A 114 -4.38 2.38 -17.36
N PRO A 115 -4.29 1.05 -17.57
CA PRO A 115 -3.81 0.12 -16.53
C PRO A 115 -2.36 0.36 -16.10
N GLU A 116 -1.54 0.97 -16.96
CA GLU A 116 -0.16 1.35 -16.67
C GLU A 116 -0.05 2.47 -15.64
N ILE A 117 -1.07 3.34 -15.57
CA ILE A 117 -1.10 4.51 -14.68
C ILE A 117 -1.68 4.13 -13.31
N VAL A 118 -2.53 3.11 -13.22
CA VAL A 118 -3.22 2.76 -11.95
C VAL A 118 -2.47 1.66 -11.20
N SER A 119 -2.14 1.92 -9.93
CA SER A 119 -1.37 1.02 -9.06
C SER A 119 -2.21 0.20 -8.09
N LYS A 120 -3.34 0.75 -7.65
CA LYS A 120 -4.37 0.15 -6.80
C LYS A 120 -5.69 0.87 -7.04
N LEU A 121 -6.78 0.18 -6.75
CA LEU A 121 -8.14 0.71 -6.84
C LEU A 121 -8.89 0.42 -5.54
N VAL A 122 -9.49 1.46 -4.95
CA VAL A 122 -10.40 1.37 -3.80
C VAL A 122 -11.77 1.84 -4.27
N ILE A 123 -12.80 1.00 -4.08
CA ILE A 123 -14.16 1.25 -4.54
C ILE A 123 -15.07 1.26 -3.32
N LEU A 124 -15.79 2.37 -3.13
CA LEU A 124 -16.72 2.56 -2.03
C LEU A 124 -18.16 2.48 -2.56
N ASP A 125 -18.81 1.40 -2.19
CA ASP A 125 -20.22 1.09 -2.35
C ASP A 125 -20.78 1.18 -3.78
N VAL A 126 -20.03 0.63 -4.74
CA VAL A 126 -20.52 0.39 -6.10
C VAL A 126 -19.85 -0.85 -6.69
N ILE A 127 -20.65 -1.82 -7.14
CA ILE A 127 -20.13 -2.96 -7.89
C ILE A 127 -20.03 -2.61 -9.37
N TYR A 128 -21.05 -1.91 -9.86
CA TYR A 128 -21.31 -1.81 -11.27
C TYR A 128 -22.06 -0.54 -11.67
N GLN A 129 -21.87 -0.16 -12.93
CA GLN A 129 -22.58 0.93 -13.57
C GLN A 129 -23.96 0.46 -13.99
N MET A 130 -25.03 1.06 -13.47
CA MET A 130 -26.41 0.61 -13.73
C MET A 130 -26.67 0.36 -15.22
N PRO A 131 -27.06 -0.87 -15.63
CA PRO A 131 -27.46 -1.13 -16.99
C PRO A 131 -28.80 -0.41 -17.22
N VAL A 132 -28.83 0.47 -18.22
CA VAL A 132 -30.02 1.21 -18.58
C VAL A 132 -30.77 0.42 -19.66
N ASP A 133 -32.04 0.09 -19.40
CA ASP A 133 -32.92 -0.51 -20.42
C ASP A 133 -33.04 0.43 -21.64
N PRO A 134 -33.12 -0.09 -22.88
CA PRO A 134 -33.18 0.75 -24.09
C PRO A 134 -34.26 1.85 -24.08
N LEU A 135 -35.44 1.61 -23.48
CA LEU A 135 -36.48 2.64 -23.37
C LEU A 135 -36.09 3.72 -22.37
N MET A 136 -35.46 3.33 -21.28
CA MET A 136 -34.92 4.27 -20.30
C MET A 136 -33.78 5.09 -20.91
N PHE A 137 -32.93 4.49 -21.75
CA PHE A 137 -31.86 5.20 -22.45
C PHE A 137 -32.43 6.24 -23.43
N ALA A 138 -33.39 5.86 -24.27
CA ALA A 138 -34.07 6.79 -25.16
C ALA A 138 -34.70 7.97 -24.40
N SER A 139 -35.30 7.68 -23.24
CA SER A 139 -35.89 8.70 -22.36
C SER A 139 -34.81 9.63 -21.75
N MET A 140 -33.66 9.08 -21.35
CA MET A 140 -32.52 9.86 -20.86
C MET A 140 -31.98 10.81 -21.93
N ILE A 141 -31.81 10.34 -23.17
CA ILE A 141 -31.36 11.18 -24.29
C ILE A 141 -32.35 12.31 -24.55
N LYS A 142 -33.66 11.99 -24.62
CA LYS A 142 -34.70 13.01 -24.78
C LYS A 142 -34.65 14.05 -23.66
N ASN A 143 -34.58 13.59 -22.40
CA ASN A 143 -34.51 14.48 -21.24
C ASN A 143 -33.25 15.37 -21.27
N ALA A 144 -32.10 14.82 -21.67
CA ALA A 144 -30.86 15.59 -21.83
C ALA A 144 -31.02 16.70 -22.88
N HIS A 145 -31.67 16.42 -24.01
CA HIS A 145 -31.97 17.42 -25.04
C HIS A 145 -32.98 18.47 -24.55
N ASP A 146 -34.04 18.05 -23.87
CA ASP A 146 -35.05 18.97 -23.33
C ASP A 146 -34.42 19.94 -22.31
N ILE A 147 -33.57 19.43 -21.41
CA ILE A 147 -32.80 20.25 -20.45
C ILE A 147 -31.85 21.20 -21.18
N TYR A 148 -31.16 20.72 -22.21
CA TYR A 148 -30.27 21.56 -23.02
C TYR A 148 -31.03 22.74 -23.66
N PHE A 149 -32.14 22.49 -24.35
CA PHE A 149 -32.94 23.55 -24.97
C PHE A 149 -33.63 24.47 -23.95
N LYS A 150 -34.00 23.94 -22.78
CA LYS A 150 -34.52 24.75 -21.68
C LYS A 150 -33.45 25.70 -21.15
N ASN A 151 -32.21 25.23 -20.99
CA ASN A 151 -31.10 26.05 -20.52
C ASN A 151 -30.67 27.10 -21.54
N LEU A 152 -30.71 26.81 -22.86
CA LEU A 152 -30.47 27.80 -23.91
C LEU A 152 -31.45 28.99 -23.86
N LYS A 153 -32.70 28.74 -23.46
CA LYS A 153 -33.76 29.75 -23.37
C LYS A 153 -33.76 30.50 -22.03
N ARG A 154 -32.93 30.08 -21.07
CA ARG A 154 -32.96 30.60 -19.71
C ARG A 154 -32.29 31.97 -19.67
N ASN A 155 -33.03 33.00 -19.26
CA ASN A 155 -32.44 34.32 -19.00
C ASN A 155 -31.54 34.23 -17.76
N SER A 156 -30.41 34.95 -17.78
CA SER A 156 -29.43 35.01 -16.68
C SER A 156 -30.02 35.48 -15.32
N GLY A 157 -31.24 36.03 -15.32
CA GLY A 157 -31.96 36.48 -14.12
C GLY A 157 -32.80 35.42 -13.39
N GLU A 158 -33.03 34.21 -13.93
CA GLU A 158 -33.81 33.16 -13.26
C GLU A 158 -32.96 32.37 -12.23
N ARG A 159 -32.33 33.09 -11.30
CA ARG A 159 -31.48 32.53 -10.25
C ARG A 159 -32.26 32.45 -8.94
N GLN A 160 -32.19 31.32 -8.26
CA GLN A 160 -32.79 31.14 -6.95
C GLN A 160 -31.74 31.28 -5.86
N ASP A 161 -31.96 32.22 -4.94
CA ASP A 161 -31.12 32.46 -3.78
C ASP A 161 -31.67 31.70 -2.57
N TYR A 162 -30.78 31.08 -1.80
CA TYR A 162 -31.11 30.26 -0.64
C TYR A 162 -30.40 30.78 0.61
N THR A 163 -30.97 30.54 1.77
CA THR A 163 -30.23 30.48 3.03
C THR A 163 -29.30 29.25 3.04
N TYR A 164 -28.27 29.28 3.88
CA TYR A 164 -27.37 28.13 3.99
C TYR A 164 -28.08 26.89 4.54
N GLU A 165 -29.00 27.07 5.50
CA GLU A 165 -29.80 26.00 6.09
C GLU A 165 -30.71 25.32 5.04
N GLU A 166 -31.35 26.09 4.16
CA GLU A 166 -32.14 25.54 3.06
C GLU A 166 -31.28 24.65 2.13
N ILE A 167 -30.02 25.00 1.91
CA ILE A 167 -29.10 24.19 1.11
C ILE A 167 -28.72 22.90 1.85
N VAL A 168 -28.37 22.98 3.14
CA VAL A 168 -28.04 21.79 3.95
C VAL A 168 -29.23 20.81 3.96
N ASN A 169 -30.45 21.32 4.15
CA ASN A 169 -31.66 20.50 4.11
C ASN A 169 -31.87 19.86 2.74
N LYS A 170 -31.71 20.62 1.65
CA LYS A 170 -31.76 20.08 0.27
C LYS A 170 -30.73 18.98 0.03
N VAL A 171 -29.50 19.16 0.49
CA VAL A 171 -28.43 18.15 0.35
C VAL A 171 -28.85 16.87 1.06
N ARG A 172 -29.32 16.98 2.31
CA ARG A 172 -29.78 15.84 3.10
C ARG A 172 -30.96 15.11 2.46
N GLU A 173 -31.97 15.85 2.01
CA GLU A 173 -33.20 15.30 1.42
C GLU A 173 -32.98 14.71 0.02
N SER A 174 -31.98 15.20 -0.72
CA SER A 174 -31.68 14.71 -2.08
C SER A 174 -30.89 13.40 -2.12
N ARG A 175 -30.54 12.82 -0.96
CA ARG A 175 -29.89 11.50 -0.88
C ARG A 175 -30.90 10.45 -0.44
N TYR A 176 -30.75 9.23 -0.95
CA TYR A 176 -31.68 8.12 -0.71
C TYR A 176 -31.93 7.95 0.80
N ALA A 177 -33.22 7.86 1.17
CA ALA A 177 -33.69 7.68 2.55
C ALA A 177 -33.14 8.67 3.61
N GLY A 178 -32.59 9.82 3.23
CA GLY A 178 -32.06 10.81 4.18
C GLY A 178 -30.85 10.33 4.98
N TRP A 179 -30.09 9.36 4.46
CA TRP A 179 -28.97 8.71 5.16
C TRP A 179 -27.80 9.64 5.57
N LEU A 180 -27.77 10.89 5.11
CA LEU A 180 -26.77 11.85 5.58
C LEU A 180 -27.15 12.40 6.96
N THR A 181 -26.22 12.29 7.90
CA THR A 181 -26.29 13.07 9.15
C THR A 181 -26.27 14.57 8.83
N SER A 182 -26.79 15.41 9.74
CA SER A 182 -26.74 16.87 9.57
C SER A 182 -25.29 17.38 9.41
N GLU A 183 -24.34 16.76 10.09
CA GLU A 183 -22.91 17.05 9.95
C GLU A 183 -22.41 16.71 8.53
N ALA A 184 -22.70 15.50 8.03
CA ALA A 184 -22.30 15.07 6.70
C ALA A 184 -22.91 15.96 5.59
N ALA A 185 -24.18 16.32 5.74
CA ALA A 185 -24.85 17.25 4.83
C ALA A 185 -24.22 18.65 4.85
N ASN A 186 -23.84 19.13 6.03
CA ASN A 186 -23.15 20.41 6.20
C ASN A 186 -21.77 20.41 5.53
N ILE A 187 -21.00 19.33 5.68
CA ILE A 187 -19.69 19.17 5.02
C ILE A 187 -19.85 19.30 3.49
N LEU A 188 -20.77 18.55 2.90
CA LEU A 188 -21.03 18.62 1.45
C LEU A 188 -21.54 20.00 1.04
N ALA A 189 -22.51 20.56 1.76
CA ALA A 189 -23.09 21.88 1.48
C ALA A 189 -22.02 22.97 1.46
N SER A 190 -21.05 22.92 2.37
CA SER A 190 -19.99 23.94 2.48
C SER A 190 -19.17 24.14 1.19
N ARG A 191 -19.06 23.09 0.36
CA ARG A 191 -18.27 23.11 -0.89
C ARG A 191 -19.10 23.19 -2.17
N MET A 192 -20.43 23.25 -2.10
CA MET A 192 -21.29 23.39 -3.29
C MET A 192 -22.06 24.71 -3.33
N VAL A 193 -21.55 25.75 -2.66
CA VAL A 193 -22.22 27.04 -2.53
C VAL A 193 -21.30 28.23 -2.81
N LYS A 194 -21.89 29.30 -3.31
CA LYS A 194 -21.28 30.63 -3.40
C LYS A 194 -22.10 31.63 -2.61
N LYS A 195 -21.47 32.30 -1.64
CA LYS A 195 -22.10 33.38 -0.86
C LYS A 195 -22.27 34.64 -1.73
N LEU A 196 -23.41 35.29 -1.57
CA LEU A 196 -23.79 36.52 -2.23
C LEU A 196 -23.58 37.75 -1.34
N GLU A 197 -23.53 38.92 -1.95
CA GLU A 197 -23.48 40.22 -1.26
C GLU A 197 -24.69 40.44 -0.35
N ASN A 198 -25.87 39.94 -0.75
CA ASN A 198 -27.10 40.01 0.05
C ASN A 198 -27.14 39.02 1.23
N GLY A 199 -26.04 38.31 1.52
CA GLY A 199 -25.93 37.34 2.61
C GLY A 199 -26.54 35.96 2.32
N LYS A 200 -27.23 35.79 1.18
CA LYS A 200 -27.74 34.49 0.72
C LYS A 200 -26.66 33.69 -0.03
N TYR A 201 -27.04 32.51 -0.51
CA TYR A 201 -26.18 31.56 -1.18
C TYR A 201 -26.83 31.05 -2.46
N VAL A 202 -26.00 30.62 -3.41
CA VAL A 202 -26.45 29.78 -4.51
C VAL A 202 -25.63 28.52 -4.64
N LEU A 203 -26.26 27.51 -5.20
CA LEU A 203 -25.60 26.27 -5.58
C LEU A 203 -24.65 26.51 -6.76
N THR A 204 -23.45 25.95 -6.66
CA THR A 204 -22.46 25.92 -7.75
C THR A 204 -22.70 24.75 -8.72
N LEU A 205 -23.60 23.82 -8.36
CA LEU A 205 -23.93 22.65 -9.16
C LEU A 205 -24.47 23.04 -10.54
N ASP A 206 -23.87 22.46 -11.59
CA ASP A 206 -24.28 22.69 -12.98
C ASP A 206 -25.67 22.08 -13.26
N PRO A 207 -26.67 22.88 -13.68
CA PRO A 207 -28.00 22.38 -13.99
C PRO A 207 -28.03 21.28 -15.07
N LYS A 208 -27.04 21.20 -15.97
CA LYS A 208 -26.94 20.18 -17.03
C LYS A 208 -26.78 18.77 -16.46
N LEU A 209 -26.27 18.64 -15.23
CA LEU A 209 -26.12 17.34 -14.58
C LEU A 209 -27.46 16.61 -14.39
N ARG A 210 -28.59 17.34 -14.33
CA ARG A 210 -29.93 16.71 -14.29
C ARG A 210 -30.27 15.93 -15.55
N GLY A 211 -29.56 16.17 -16.65
CA GLY A 211 -29.68 15.46 -17.93
C GLY A 211 -28.48 14.57 -18.22
N LEU A 212 -27.76 14.09 -17.20
CA LEU A 212 -26.60 13.21 -17.39
C LEU A 212 -27.01 11.95 -18.16
N ILE A 213 -26.30 11.69 -19.26
CA ILE A 213 -26.44 10.45 -20.02
C ILE A 213 -25.53 9.41 -19.39
N LEU A 214 -26.15 8.47 -18.66
CA LEU A 214 -25.52 7.26 -18.14
C LEU A 214 -25.36 6.23 -19.27
N PRO A 215 -24.44 5.26 -19.16
CA PRO A 215 -24.30 4.29 -20.23
C PRO A 215 -25.51 3.38 -20.33
N SER A 216 -25.69 2.84 -21.52
CA SER A 216 -26.66 1.81 -21.81
C SER A 216 -25.96 0.69 -22.56
N ALA A 217 -25.71 -0.42 -21.88
CA ALA A 217 -25.40 -1.68 -22.51
C ALA A 217 -25.92 -2.84 -21.64
N PRO A 218 -26.18 -4.02 -22.23
CA PRO A 218 -26.55 -5.20 -21.46
C PRO A 218 -25.37 -5.65 -20.59
N PRO A 219 -25.60 -6.31 -19.45
CA PRO A 219 -24.53 -6.80 -18.55
C PRO A 219 -23.41 -7.57 -19.26
N ASP A 220 -23.76 -8.42 -20.23
CA ASP A 220 -22.80 -9.24 -20.98
C ASP A 220 -21.78 -8.40 -21.76
N TYR A 221 -22.19 -7.21 -22.24
CA TYR A 221 -21.27 -6.29 -22.91
C TYR A 221 -20.13 -5.87 -21.98
N TYR A 222 -20.42 -5.65 -20.70
CA TYR A 222 -19.43 -5.19 -19.73
C TYR A 222 -18.59 -6.31 -19.16
N LEU A 223 -19.16 -7.52 -19.05
CA LEU A 223 -18.39 -8.73 -18.82
C LEU A 223 -17.35 -8.92 -19.93
N GLU A 224 -17.78 -8.80 -21.18
CA GLU A 224 -16.90 -8.93 -22.34
C GLU A 224 -15.87 -7.79 -22.43
N LEU A 225 -16.29 -6.55 -22.20
CA LEU A 225 -15.38 -5.41 -22.10
C LEU A 225 -14.29 -5.65 -21.04
N ASN A 226 -14.67 -6.22 -19.89
CA ASN A 226 -13.72 -6.54 -18.85
C ASN A 226 -12.81 -7.73 -19.22
N ARG A 227 -13.34 -8.73 -19.94
CA ARG A 227 -12.52 -9.82 -20.48
C ARG A 227 -11.44 -9.31 -21.43
N LEU A 228 -11.78 -8.34 -22.28
CA LEU A 228 -10.86 -7.71 -23.24
C LEU A 228 -9.91 -6.70 -22.57
N HIS A 229 -10.40 -5.97 -21.57
CA HIS A 229 -9.67 -4.93 -20.85
C HIS A 229 -9.81 -5.11 -19.33
N PRO A 230 -9.14 -6.10 -18.73
CA PRO A 230 -9.28 -6.39 -17.31
C PRO A 230 -8.61 -5.31 -16.46
N VAL A 231 -9.15 -5.08 -15.27
CA VAL A 231 -8.45 -4.30 -14.25
C VAL A 231 -7.22 -5.08 -13.78
N LYS A 232 -6.01 -4.57 -14.07
CA LYS A 232 -4.74 -5.28 -13.80
C LYS A 232 -4.14 -4.99 -12.41
N CYS A 233 -4.67 -3.99 -11.72
CA CYS A 233 -4.18 -3.58 -10.41
C CYS A 233 -5.00 -4.26 -9.29
N PRO A 234 -4.45 -4.40 -8.08
CA PRO A 234 -5.23 -4.89 -6.95
C PRO A 234 -6.40 -3.96 -6.63
N VAL A 235 -7.50 -4.57 -6.17
CA VAL A 235 -8.77 -3.91 -5.94
C VAL A 235 -9.28 -4.21 -4.52
N LEU A 236 -9.65 -3.18 -3.78
CA LEU A 236 -10.46 -3.29 -2.57
C LEU A 236 -11.83 -2.70 -2.84
N MET A 237 -12.89 -3.48 -2.59
CA MET A 237 -14.26 -3.01 -2.70
C MET A 237 -14.96 -3.16 -1.35
N LEU A 238 -15.52 -2.07 -0.85
CA LEU A 238 -16.29 -2.02 0.39
C LEU A 238 -17.75 -1.76 0.03
N LEU A 239 -18.63 -2.72 0.31
CA LEU A 239 -20.05 -2.69 -0.05
C LEU A 239 -20.91 -2.63 1.19
N THR A 240 -22.06 -1.98 1.08
CA THR A 240 -23.06 -1.87 2.15
C THR A 240 -24.33 -2.67 1.79
N PRO A 241 -25.01 -3.30 2.75
CA PRO A 241 -26.15 -4.18 2.49
C PRO A 241 -27.39 -3.42 1.99
N ASP A 242 -27.55 -2.16 2.40
CA ASP A 242 -28.72 -1.32 2.10
C ASP A 242 -28.74 -0.77 0.67
N ASN A 243 -27.79 -1.17 -0.17
CA ASN A 243 -27.72 -0.75 -1.56
C ASN A 243 -28.31 -1.81 -2.51
N ASP A 244 -29.61 -1.69 -2.79
CA ASP A 244 -30.35 -2.55 -3.71
C ASP A 244 -29.72 -2.67 -5.11
N PHE A 245 -28.98 -1.65 -5.57
CA PHE A 245 -28.28 -1.72 -6.86
C PHE A 245 -27.11 -2.69 -6.80
N ASN A 246 -26.36 -2.70 -5.69
CA ASN A 246 -25.26 -3.63 -5.48
C ASN A 246 -25.79 -5.06 -5.32
N ASN A 247 -26.87 -5.25 -4.55
CA ASN A 247 -27.52 -6.57 -4.39
C ASN A 247 -27.91 -7.19 -5.75
N LYS A 248 -28.44 -6.38 -6.67
CA LYS A 248 -28.80 -6.81 -8.04
C LYS A 248 -27.61 -7.01 -8.97
N SER A 249 -26.42 -6.55 -8.60
CA SER A 249 -25.22 -6.54 -9.45
C SER A 249 -24.11 -7.47 -8.95
N MET A 250 -24.34 -8.25 -7.90
CA MET A 250 -23.34 -9.14 -7.28
C MET A 250 -22.67 -10.10 -8.28
N TYR A 251 -23.40 -10.59 -9.28
CA TYR A 251 -22.85 -11.47 -10.31
C TYR A 251 -21.73 -10.81 -11.15
N LEU A 252 -21.69 -9.48 -11.20
CA LEU A 252 -20.67 -8.72 -11.94
C LEU A 252 -19.35 -8.58 -11.18
N LEU A 253 -19.27 -9.06 -9.94
CA LEU A 253 -18.00 -9.20 -9.22
C LEU A 253 -17.03 -10.14 -9.96
N GLU A 254 -17.54 -11.04 -10.81
CA GLU A 254 -16.73 -11.91 -11.66
C GLU A 254 -15.73 -11.13 -12.53
N ARG A 255 -16.03 -9.85 -12.83
CA ARG A 255 -15.14 -8.95 -13.59
C ARG A 255 -13.79 -8.74 -12.89
N PHE A 256 -13.73 -8.88 -11.57
CA PHE A 256 -12.50 -8.67 -10.81
C PHE A 256 -11.75 -9.97 -10.51
N LYS A 257 -12.22 -11.14 -10.98
CA LYS A 257 -11.62 -12.45 -10.64
C LYS A 257 -10.15 -12.61 -11.03
N GLU A 258 -9.73 -11.93 -12.09
CA GLU A 258 -8.35 -11.94 -12.58
C GLU A 258 -7.44 -10.95 -11.84
N ALA A 259 -8.02 -10.09 -10.99
CA ALA A 259 -7.28 -9.14 -10.17
C ALA A 259 -7.06 -9.70 -8.76
N ASP A 260 -6.00 -9.21 -8.09
CA ASP A 260 -5.85 -9.35 -6.64
C ASP A 260 -6.96 -8.53 -5.96
N PHE A 261 -8.11 -9.17 -5.72
CA PHE A 261 -9.38 -8.53 -5.39
C PHE A 261 -9.87 -8.95 -4.01
N CYS A 262 -10.25 -7.95 -3.20
CA CYS A 262 -10.88 -8.16 -1.92
C CYS A 262 -12.22 -7.40 -1.88
N VAL A 263 -13.30 -8.11 -1.54
CA VAL A 263 -14.61 -7.51 -1.25
C VAL A 263 -14.90 -7.67 0.22
N LYS A 264 -15.41 -6.62 0.85
CA LYS A 264 -15.96 -6.69 2.20
C LYS A 264 -17.32 -6.03 2.27
N THR A 265 -18.23 -6.67 2.98
CA THR A 265 -19.50 -6.06 3.36
C THR A 265 -19.32 -5.29 4.67
N ILE A 266 -19.81 -4.06 4.70
CA ILE A 266 -19.77 -3.13 5.83
C ILE A 266 -21.22 -2.88 6.26
N ASP A 267 -21.53 -3.15 7.51
CA ASP A 267 -22.86 -2.96 8.10
C ASP A 267 -23.11 -1.47 8.38
N ASP A 268 -23.43 -0.74 7.31
CA ASP A 268 -23.68 0.70 7.30
C ASP A 268 -24.43 1.06 6.01
N HIS A 269 -24.46 2.35 5.63
CA HIS A 269 -25.17 2.84 4.45
C HIS A 269 -24.22 3.42 3.38
N HIS A 270 -24.78 3.79 2.23
CA HIS A 270 -24.05 4.22 1.01
C HIS A 270 -22.98 5.31 1.21
N HIS A 271 -23.07 6.12 2.26
CA HIS A 271 -22.18 7.25 2.57
C HIS A 271 -21.33 6.99 3.82
N VAL A 272 -21.11 5.72 4.20
CA VAL A 272 -20.30 5.31 5.36
C VAL A 272 -18.94 6.01 5.46
N HIS A 273 -18.30 6.31 4.33
CA HIS A 273 -17.02 7.01 4.29
C HIS A 273 -17.08 8.47 4.75
N LEU A 274 -18.27 9.05 4.82
CA LEU A 274 -18.50 10.40 5.30
C LEU A 274 -19.18 10.39 6.68
N THR A 275 -20.09 9.44 6.94
CA THR A 275 -20.84 9.37 8.21
C THR A 275 -20.10 8.63 9.31
N ASN A 276 -19.57 7.44 9.02
CA ASN A 276 -18.88 6.55 9.96
C ASN A 276 -17.55 6.01 9.38
N PRO A 277 -16.61 6.89 8.96
CA PRO A 277 -15.39 6.48 8.27
C PRO A 277 -14.48 5.57 9.10
N GLU A 278 -14.60 5.59 10.43
CA GLU A 278 -13.81 4.78 11.36
C GLU A 278 -13.99 3.27 11.08
N VAL A 279 -15.16 2.86 10.62
CA VAL A 279 -15.49 1.45 10.30
C VAL A 279 -14.72 0.94 9.09
N ILE A 280 -14.36 1.84 8.15
CA ILE A 280 -13.70 1.48 6.89
C ILE A 280 -12.24 1.91 6.82
N ALA A 281 -11.81 2.84 7.67
CA ALA A 281 -10.48 3.44 7.62
C ALA A 281 -9.36 2.40 7.72
N ASP A 282 -9.49 1.41 8.61
CA ASP A 282 -8.48 0.35 8.76
C ASP A 282 -8.40 -0.56 7.54
N HIS A 283 -9.53 -0.87 6.90
CA HIS A 283 -9.53 -1.68 5.68
C HIS A 283 -8.80 -0.96 4.54
N ILE A 284 -9.08 0.34 4.37
CA ILE A 284 -8.43 1.16 3.36
C ILE A 284 -6.94 1.33 3.69
N SER A 285 -6.60 1.70 4.93
CA SER A 285 -5.21 1.89 5.39
C SER A 285 -4.38 0.63 5.18
N ASN A 286 -4.90 -0.52 5.61
CA ASN A 286 -4.23 -1.79 5.40
C ASN A 286 -4.03 -2.04 3.93
N PHE A 287 -5.05 -1.90 3.08
CA PHE A 287 -4.91 -2.11 1.63
C PHE A 287 -3.91 -1.14 0.97
N LEU A 288 -3.91 0.14 1.36
CA LEU A 288 -2.94 1.13 0.89
C LEU A 288 -1.51 0.76 1.28
N ILE A 289 -1.29 0.18 2.46
CA ILE A 289 0.03 -0.23 2.95
C ILE A 289 0.42 -1.65 2.46
N ASN A 290 -0.55 -2.55 2.21
CA ASN A 290 -0.39 -4.02 2.10
C ASN A 290 0.58 -4.49 1.00
N LYS A 291 0.96 -3.63 0.05
CA LYS A 291 1.98 -4.02 -0.93
C LYS A 291 3.39 -4.06 -0.33
N ARG A 292 3.64 -3.41 0.81
CA ARG A 292 4.98 -3.24 1.39
C ARG A 292 5.28 -4.20 2.54
N ILE A 293 4.28 -4.74 3.22
CA ILE A 293 4.44 -5.66 4.35
C ILE A 293 3.72 -6.98 4.03
N LYS A 294 4.32 -8.13 4.36
CA LYS A 294 3.70 -9.44 4.17
C LYS A 294 3.19 -9.95 5.51
N LEU A 295 1.88 -10.18 5.60
CA LEU A 295 1.18 -10.52 6.84
C LEU A 295 0.58 -11.92 6.74
N TRP A 296 0.71 -12.73 7.78
CA TRP A 296 0.09 -14.05 7.88
C TRP A 296 -0.57 -14.25 9.24
N GLY A 297 -1.71 -14.95 9.28
CA GLY A 297 -2.45 -15.23 10.51
C GLY A 297 -3.39 -14.10 10.96
N ASP A 298 -4.10 -14.32 12.08
CA ASP A 298 -5.02 -13.34 12.68
C ASP A 298 -4.25 -12.30 13.50
N SER A 299 -4.50 -11.02 13.24
CA SER A 299 -3.99 -9.87 13.99
C SER A 299 -4.24 -9.91 15.52
N LYS A 300 -5.16 -10.73 16.03
CA LYS A 300 -5.41 -10.90 17.46
C LYS A 300 -4.41 -11.83 18.15
N ASN A 301 -3.67 -12.63 17.37
CA ASN A 301 -2.69 -13.56 17.89
C ASN A 301 -1.41 -12.85 18.36
N GLU A 302 -0.56 -13.60 19.06
CA GLU A 302 0.80 -13.16 19.41
C GLU A 302 1.56 -12.79 18.14
N ALA A 303 2.23 -11.63 18.16
CA ALA A 303 2.88 -11.08 16.98
C ALA A 303 4.34 -11.53 16.86
N MET A 304 4.75 -11.90 15.65
CA MET A 304 6.12 -12.23 15.30
C MET A 304 6.65 -11.29 14.22
N LEU A 305 7.72 -10.53 14.52
CA LEU A 305 8.44 -9.75 13.51
C LEU A 305 9.45 -10.66 12.79
N VAL A 306 9.36 -10.72 11.45
CA VAL A 306 10.17 -11.61 10.62
C VAL A 306 11.04 -10.80 9.65
N ILE A 307 12.37 -10.93 9.75
CA ILE A 307 13.34 -10.08 9.03
C ILE A 307 14.29 -10.92 8.17
N HIS A 308 14.39 -10.58 6.88
CA HIS A 308 15.20 -11.30 5.89
C HIS A 308 16.69 -10.93 5.91
N GLY A 309 17.50 -11.70 5.17
CA GLY A 309 18.93 -11.46 4.97
C GLY A 309 19.29 -10.29 4.06
N VAL A 310 20.59 -9.97 3.96
CA VAL A 310 21.04 -8.91 3.06
C VAL A 310 20.81 -9.33 1.61
N LEU A 311 20.36 -8.40 0.77
CA LEU A 311 20.01 -8.67 -0.62
C LEU A 311 18.84 -9.64 -0.84
N ASP A 312 18.07 -9.93 0.21
CA ASP A 312 16.80 -10.67 0.12
C ASP A 312 15.60 -9.71 0.22
N ASN A 313 14.44 -10.25 0.57
CA ASN A 313 13.21 -9.55 0.89
C ASN A 313 12.30 -10.47 1.72
N ALA A 314 11.15 -9.98 2.18
CA ALA A 314 10.17 -10.75 2.96
C ALA A 314 9.67 -12.04 2.28
N GLY A 315 9.85 -12.16 0.96
CA GLY A 315 9.56 -13.38 0.20
C GLY A 315 10.40 -14.59 0.62
N ALA A 316 11.55 -14.38 1.28
CA ALA A 316 12.41 -15.45 1.79
C ALA A 316 11.68 -16.44 2.73
N PHE A 317 10.61 -15.98 3.37
CA PHE A 317 9.85 -16.76 4.35
C PHE A 317 8.55 -17.37 3.79
N ASP A 318 8.27 -17.18 2.49
CA ASP A 318 7.06 -17.70 1.84
C ASP A 318 6.97 -19.21 1.94
N ASN A 319 8.13 -19.88 1.92
CA ASN A 319 8.21 -21.33 2.02
C ASN A 319 8.21 -21.81 3.48
N LEU A 320 8.72 -21.02 4.44
CA LEU A 320 8.78 -21.43 5.85
C LEU A 320 7.45 -21.24 6.59
N ILE A 321 6.84 -20.06 6.49
CA ILE A 321 5.70 -19.67 7.32
C ILE A 321 4.50 -20.62 7.23
N PRO A 322 4.15 -21.20 6.06
CA PRO A 322 3.07 -22.18 5.98
C PRO A 322 3.23 -23.42 6.88
N HIS A 323 4.46 -23.74 7.31
CA HIS A 323 4.76 -24.86 8.20
C HIS A 323 4.85 -24.45 9.69
N LEU A 324 4.66 -23.16 9.99
CA LEU A 324 4.70 -22.63 11.35
C LEU A 324 3.27 -22.54 11.96
N PRO A 325 3.15 -22.40 13.30
CA PRO A 325 1.84 -22.41 13.96
C PRO A 325 0.89 -21.31 13.46
N SER A 326 -0.37 -21.67 13.19
CA SER A 326 -1.39 -20.73 12.69
C SER A 326 -1.90 -19.74 13.75
N ASN A 327 -1.59 -19.97 15.03
CA ASN A 327 -1.95 -19.10 16.15
C ASN A 327 -0.93 -18.00 16.44
N ILE A 328 -0.12 -17.62 15.44
CA ILE A 328 0.82 -16.50 15.49
C ILE A 328 0.49 -15.56 14.34
N TYR A 329 0.62 -14.25 14.60
CA TYR A 329 0.51 -13.21 13.60
C TYR A 329 1.90 -12.84 13.07
N TYR A 330 2.24 -13.29 11.86
CA TYR A 330 3.55 -13.05 11.26
C TYR A 330 3.57 -11.73 10.51
N ILE A 331 4.51 -10.87 10.87
CA ILE A 331 4.75 -9.56 10.28
C ILE A 331 6.11 -9.59 9.59
N CYS A 332 6.12 -9.96 8.31
CA CYS A 332 7.34 -10.04 7.51
C CYS A 332 7.53 -8.73 6.75
N ILE A 333 8.63 -8.04 7.02
CA ILE A 333 8.91 -6.74 6.38
C ILE A 333 10.08 -6.84 5.41
N ASP A 334 10.04 -6.03 4.36
CA ASP A 334 11.25 -5.71 3.62
C ASP A 334 12.01 -4.64 4.40
N LEU A 335 13.27 -4.89 4.75
CA LEU A 335 14.14 -3.85 5.28
C LEU A 335 14.25 -2.70 4.26
N PRO A 336 14.49 -1.45 4.70
CA PRO A 336 14.79 -0.36 3.78
C PRO A 336 15.86 -0.75 2.76
N SER A 337 15.78 -0.15 1.58
CA SER A 337 16.67 -0.44 0.46
C SER A 337 16.53 -1.87 -0.13
N HIS A 338 15.58 -2.69 0.33
CA HIS A 338 15.27 -4.03 -0.18
C HIS A 338 13.82 -4.17 -0.65
N GLY A 339 13.57 -5.16 -1.50
CA GLY A 339 12.24 -5.61 -1.89
C GLY A 339 11.33 -4.47 -2.37
N ARG A 340 10.22 -4.25 -1.65
CA ARG A 340 9.24 -3.20 -1.90
C ARG A 340 9.33 -2.02 -0.94
N SER A 341 10.34 -1.99 -0.07
CA SER A 341 10.61 -0.86 0.83
C SER A 341 11.40 0.23 0.12
N SER A 342 11.20 1.48 0.55
CA SER A 342 11.95 2.63 0.03
C SER A 342 13.43 2.55 0.41
N ASN A 343 14.28 3.18 -0.40
CA ASN A 343 15.71 3.32 -0.08
C ASN A 343 15.92 4.28 1.09
N PHE A 344 17.03 4.10 1.81
CA PHE A 344 17.54 5.16 2.67
C PHE A 344 17.85 6.42 1.85
N PRO A 345 17.86 7.63 2.45
CA PRO A 345 18.27 8.86 1.76
C PRO A 345 19.60 8.67 1.04
N LEU A 346 19.73 9.17 -0.19
CA LEU A 346 20.93 8.94 -1.01
C LEU A 346 22.21 9.42 -0.32
N THR A 347 22.12 10.51 0.46
CA THR A 347 23.25 11.10 1.20
C THR A 347 23.69 10.31 2.43
N LEU A 348 22.96 9.26 2.83
CA LEU A 348 23.29 8.44 3.99
C LEU A 348 24.09 7.19 3.56
N PRO A 349 25.32 6.99 4.07
CA PRO A 349 26.00 5.71 3.99
C PRO A 349 25.19 4.65 4.74
N ILE A 350 24.90 3.51 4.11
CA ILE A 350 24.13 2.45 4.76
C ILE A 350 25.04 1.72 5.76
N HIS A 351 24.75 1.89 7.05
CA HIS A 351 25.38 1.14 8.13
C HIS A 351 24.40 0.08 8.67
N THR A 352 24.91 -1.08 9.06
CA THR A 352 24.09 -2.21 9.55
C THR A 352 23.13 -1.82 10.69
N ILE A 353 23.56 -1.01 11.66
CA ILE A 353 22.70 -0.53 12.74
C ILE A 353 21.57 0.41 12.29
N ASN A 354 21.63 1.02 11.09
CA ASN A 354 20.54 1.86 10.59
C ASN A 354 19.23 1.07 10.43
N PHE A 355 19.29 -0.26 10.31
CA PHE A 355 18.12 -1.12 10.21
C PHE A 355 17.33 -1.27 11.52
N VAL A 356 17.93 -0.95 12.68
CA VAL A 356 17.28 -1.03 14.00
C VAL A 356 16.08 -0.07 14.09
N VAL A 357 16.24 1.17 13.61
CA VAL A 357 15.19 2.20 13.70
C VAL A 357 13.95 1.84 12.85
N PRO A 358 14.07 1.41 11.58
CA PRO A 358 12.95 0.89 10.80
C PRO A 358 12.21 -0.26 11.48
N ILE A 359 12.92 -1.21 12.10
CA ILE A 359 12.29 -2.31 12.85
C ILE A 359 11.47 -1.75 14.02
N ARG A 360 12.02 -0.78 14.76
CA ARG A 360 11.29 -0.09 15.83
C ARG A 360 10.05 0.64 15.31
N ILE A 361 10.16 1.36 14.18
CA ILE A 361 9.01 2.06 13.57
C ILE A 361 7.89 1.07 13.24
N VAL A 362 8.23 -0.11 12.71
CA VAL A 362 7.24 -1.16 12.43
C VAL A 362 6.64 -1.69 13.74
N ALA A 363 7.45 -1.95 14.77
CA ALA A 363 6.97 -2.39 16.07
C ALA A 363 6.01 -1.36 16.71
N GLU A 364 6.31 -0.07 16.62
CA GLU A 364 5.46 1.03 17.10
C GLU A 364 4.18 1.19 16.26
N TYR A 365 4.21 0.84 14.98
CA TYR A 365 3.02 0.86 14.12
C TYR A 365 2.01 -0.22 14.54
N PHE A 366 2.48 -1.44 14.80
CA PHE A 366 1.62 -2.57 15.18
C PHE A 366 1.24 -2.58 16.68
N LYS A 367 1.88 -1.73 17.49
CA LYS A 367 1.53 -1.42 18.90
C LYS A 367 1.29 -2.66 19.76
N ARG A 368 2.20 -3.64 19.69
CA ARG A 368 2.17 -4.81 20.58
C ARG A 368 3.06 -4.57 21.78
N GLU A 369 2.63 -5.09 22.92
CA GLU A 369 3.38 -5.05 24.16
C GLU A 369 4.72 -5.80 24.01
N LYS A 370 4.67 -7.00 23.43
CA LYS A 370 5.84 -7.82 23.12
C LYS A 370 5.74 -8.48 21.75
N TYR A 371 6.91 -8.75 21.18
CA TYR A 371 7.08 -9.47 19.92
C TYR A 371 7.93 -10.72 20.11
N ILE A 372 7.56 -11.78 19.42
CA ILE A 372 8.55 -12.80 19.01
C ILE A 372 9.33 -12.21 17.83
N VAL A 373 10.64 -12.43 17.77
CA VAL A 373 11.43 -11.99 16.61
C VAL A 373 12.11 -13.18 15.94
N MET A 374 12.04 -13.23 14.62
CA MET A 374 12.69 -14.24 13.80
C MET A 374 13.48 -13.56 12.68
N GLY A 375 14.76 -13.90 12.55
CA GLY A 375 15.63 -13.27 11.57
C GLY A 375 16.57 -14.23 10.89
N HIS A 376 16.72 -14.08 9.57
CA HIS A 376 17.74 -14.78 8.79
C HIS A 376 18.93 -13.88 8.50
N SER A 377 20.15 -14.41 8.64
CA SER A 377 21.39 -13.72 8.25
C SER A 377 21.43 -12.29 8.83
N LEU A 378 21.58 -11.24 8.00
CA LEU A 378 21.50 -9.83 8.43
C LEU A 378 20.30 -9.54 9.35
N GLY A 379 19.12 -10.05 9.02
CA GLY A 379 17.91 -9.88 9.82
C GLY A 379 18.05 -10.46 11.22
N GLY A 380 18.67 -11.64 11.35
CA GLY A 380 18.99 -12.24 12.65
C GLY A 380 20.01 -11.43 13.44
N GLN A 381 21.06 -10.92 12.78
CA GLN A 381 22.08 -10.08 13.43
C GLN A 381 21.46 -8.80 14.03
N VAL A 382 20.64 -8.11 13.24
CA VAL A 382 19.99 -6.86 13.67
C VAL A 382 18.92 -7.15 14.73
N LEU A 383 18.17 -8.25 14.64
CA LEU A 383 17.18 -8.61 15.65
C LEU A 383 17.78 -9.00 16.99
N MET A 384 18.91 -9.72 17.00
CA MET A 384 19.61 -10.01 18.26
C MET A 384 20.10 -8.73 18.92
N PHE A 385 20.61 -7.78 18.14
CA PHE A 385 20.98 -6.46 18.65
C PHE A 385 19.77 -5.64 19.12
N TYR A 386 18.66 -5.68 18.38
CA TYR A 386 17.40 -5.03 18.75
C TYR A 386 16.87 -5.59 20.09
N ALA A 387 16.90 -6.91 20.27
CA ALA A 387 16.48 -7.55 21.51
C ALA A 387 17.37 -7.18 22.71
N GLN A 388 18.67 -6.93 22.48
CA GLN A 388 19.56 -6.41 23.52
C GLN A 388 19.24 -4.94 23.87
N LEU A 389 18.88 -4.10 22.89
CA LEU A 389 18.57 -2.68 23.11
C LEU A 389 17.19 -2.45 23.74
N TYR A 390 16.22 -3.31 23.44
CA TYR A 390 14.82 -3.18 23.85
C TYR A 390 14.27 -4.49 24.43
N PRO A 391 14.91 -5.05 25.48
CA PRO A 391 14.57 -6.38 26.01
C PRO A 391 13.12 -6.47 26.52
N GLU A 392 12.54 -5.36 26.98
CA GLU A 392 11.15 -5.28 27.42
C GLU A 392 10.14 -5.56 26.31
N SER A 393 10.52 -5.31 25.05
CA SER A 393 9.65 -5.46 23.88
C SER A 393 9.71 -6.83 23.23
N ILE A 394 10.60 -7.73 23.69
CA ILE A 394 10.84 -9.03 23.05
C ILE A 394 10.52 -10.19 23.99
N SER A 395 9.71 -11.14 23.51
CA SER A 395 9.35 -12.36 24.26
C SER A 395 10.24 -13.55 23.93
N LYS A 396 10.68 -13.69 22.67
CA LYS A 396 11.55 -14.78 22.18
C LYS A 396 12.36 -14.31 20.96
N VAL A 397 13.56 -14.88 20.77
CA VAL A 397 14.41 -14.64 19.59
C VAL A 397 14.68 -15.95 18.85
N ILE A 398 14.54 -15.92 17.52
CA ILE A 398 14.85 -17.04 16.63
C ILE A 398 15.81 -16.56 15.55
N LEU A 399 17.01 -17.15 15.51
CA LEU A 399 18.08 -16.80 14.59
C LEU A 399 18.31 -17.94 13.60
N LEU A 400 18.21 -17.61 12.31
CA LEU A 400 18.39 -18.53 11.19
C LEU A 400 19.69 -18.16 10.47
N ASP A 401 20.71 -19.00 10.64
CA ASP A 401 22.09 -18.79 10.22
C ASP A 401 22.66 -17.40 10.56
N ALA A 402 22.43 -16.99 11.80
CA ALA A 402 22.88 -15.73 12.36
C ALA A 402 23.18 -15.89 13.85
N MET A 403 24.04 -15.03 14.39
CA MET A 403 24.34 -15.00 15.82
C MET A 403 24.22 -13.59 16.39
N TYR A 404 25.11 -12.70 15.99
CA TYR A 404 25.13 -11.31 16.40
C TYR A 404 25.63 -10.44 15.24
N LEU A 405 25.91 -9.17 15.49
CA LEU A 405 26.57 -8.30 14.52
C LEU A 405 27.86 -8.95 14.00
N PHE A 406 28.08 -8.87 12.69
CA PHE A 406 29.25 -9.47 12.06
C PHE A 406 30.54 -8.78 12.56
N PRO A 407 31.54 -9.54 13.06
CA PRO A 407 32.79 -8.97 13.57
C PRO A 407 33.61 -8.38 12.44
N PHE A 408 34.07 -7.14 12.66
CA PHE A 408 34.94 -6.40 11.76
C PHE A 408 36.15 -5.94 12.56
N ASP A 409 37.29 -6.58 12.30
CA ASP A 409 38.55 -6.22 12.94
C ASP A 409 39.25 -5.05 12.23
N GLU A 410 40.29 -4.53 12.87
CA GLU A 410 41.07 -3.39 12.41
C GLU A 410 41.72 -3.59 11.02
N ASN A 411 41.93 -4.82 10.57
CA ASN A 411 42.67 -5.11 9.33
C ASN A 411 41.84 -4.83 8.06
N ILE A 412 40.51 -4.92 8.15
CA ILE A 412 39.61 -4.76 7.00
C ILE A 412 38.67 -3.54 7.12
N PHE A 413 38.60 -2.93 8.31
CA PHE A 413 37.66 -1.83 8.59
C PHE A 413 37.87 -0.61 7.68
N LEU A 414 39.13 -0.14 7.56
CA LEU A 414 39.45 1.06 6.78
C LEU A 414 39.14 0.86 5.29
N ASP A 415 39.48 -0.30 4.74
CA ASP A 415 39.30 -0.61 3.33
C ASP A 415 37.82 -0.67 2.94
N ILE A 416 37.00 -1.36 3.75
CA ILE A 416 35.56 -1.49 3.48
C ILE A 416 34.82 -0.17 3.70
N THR A 417 35.20 0.59 4.74
CA THR A 417 34.63 1.92 4.98
C THR A 417 34.98 2.88 3.85
N ARG A 418 36.24 2.86 3.38
CA ARG A 418 36.67 3.64 2.22
C ARG A 418 35.89 3.24 0.97
N SER A 419 35.75 1.94 0.69
CA SER A 419 34.97 1.46 -0.46
C SER A 419 33.53 1.97 -0.43
N ALA A 420 32.86 1.86 0.74
CA ALA A 420 31.50 2.35 0.93
C ALA A 420 31.37 3.85 0.66
N PHE A 421 32.33 4.65 1.12
CA PHE A 421 32.35 6.10 0.87
C PHE A 421 32.69 6.45 -0.58
N ASP A 422 33.69 5.81 -1.18
CA ASP A 422 34.05 6.03 -2.58
C ASP A 422 32.86 5.70 -3.49
N ARG A 423 32.13 4.64 -3.17
CA ARG A 423 30.91 4.28 -3.88
C ARG A 423 29.80 5.30 -3.69
N LEU A 424 29.55 5.73 -2.47
CA LEU A 424 28.56 6.78 -2.21
C LEU A 424 28.90 8.06 -2.96
N PHE A 425 30.17 8.47 -2.95
CA PHE A 425 30.66 9.64 -3.67
C PHE A 425 30.44 9.49 -5.18
N ARG A 426 30.74 8.33 -5.77
CA ARG A 426 30.41 8.04 -7.18
C ARG A 426 28.91 8.18 -7.46
N LEU A 427 28.04 7.60 -6.62
CA LEU A 427 26.60 7.70 -6.82
C LEU A 427 26.08 9.15 -6.72
N LEU A 428 26.64 9.95 -5.81
CA LEU A 428 26.27 11.36 -5.63
C LEU A 428 26.76 12.27 -6.77
N THR A 429 27.92 11.96 -7.36
CA THR A 429 28.55 12.80 -8.39
C THR A 429 28.21 12.38 -9.81
N GLN A 430 27.95 11.09 -10.04
CA GLN A 430 27.76 10.51 -11.38
C GLN A 430 26.38 9.85 -11.56
N GLY A 431 25.61 9.68 -10.48
CA GLY A 431 24.31 8.98 -10.51
C GLY A 431 24.41 7.46 -10.41
N GLU A 432 23.26 6.78 -10.30
CA GLU A 432 23.21 5.31 -10.40
C GLU A 432 23.44 4.87 -11.85
N PRO A 433 24.27 3.84 -12.10
CA PRO A 433 24.37 3.26 -13.43
C PRO A 433 23.04 2.64 -13.85
N THR A 434 22.74 2.71 -15.15
CA THR A 434 21.54 2.10 -15.71
C THR A 434 21.51 0.60 -15.40
N ARG A 435 20.42 0.15 -14.77
CA ARG A 435 20.26 -1.25 -14.41
C ARG A 435 19.89 -2.07 -15.64
N PRO A 436 20.49 -3.26 -15.84
CA PRO A 436 20.10 -4.12 -16.95
C PRO A 436 18.65 -4.57 -16.77
N THR A 437 17.89 -4.59 -17.86
CA THR A 437 16.61 -5.28 -17.92
C THR A 437 16.84 -6.76 -18.20
N LEU A 438 16.15 -7.62 -17.45
CA LEU A 438 16.22 -9.08 -17.56
C LEU A 438 14.84 -9.64 -17.93
N THR A 439 14.78 -10.80 -18.56
CA THR A 439 13.57 -11.63 -18.57
C THR A 439 13.28 -12.19 -17.18
N TYR A 440 12.09 -12.74 -16.96
CA TYR A 440 11.77 -13.36 -15.67
C TYR A 440 12.69 -14.55 -15.36
N GLU A 441 12.97 -15.39 -16.36
CA GLU A 441 13.87 -16.55 -16.20
C GLU A 441 15.33 -16.12 -15.98
N GLU A 442 15.79 -15.07 -16.66
CA GLU A 442 17.12 -14.49 -16.39
C GLU A 442 17.23 -13.95 -14.96
N ALA A 443 16.15 -13.36 -14.43
CA ALA A 443 16.12 -12.87 -13.05
C ALA A 443 16.19 -14.02 -12.03
N ILE A 444 15.50 -15.14 -12.29
CA ILE A 444 15.58 -16.38 -11.49
C ILE A 444 16.99 -16.95 -11.54
N GLN A 445 17.53 -17.15 -12.74
CA GLN A 445 18.86 -17.72 -12.92
C GLN A 445 19.94 -16.87 -12.26
N LYS A 446 19.84 -15.53 -12.37
CA LYS A 446 20.74 -14.60 -11.70
C LYS A 446 20.75 -14.74 -10.19
N LEU A 447 19.61 -15.04 -9.56
CA LEU A 447 19.54 -15.23 -8.12
C LEU A 447 20.09 -16.60 -7.69
N ILE A 448 19.82 -17.65 -8.48
CA ILE A 448 20.36 -19.00 -8.30
C ILE A 448 21.89 -19.00 -8.37
N ASP A 449 22.46 -18.33 -9.37
CA ASP A 449 23.91 -18.27 -9.58
C ASP A 449 24.62 -17.22 -8.69
N GLY A 450 23.87 -16.27 -8.12
CA GLY A 450 24.42 -15.16 -7.34
C GLY A 450 24.82 -15.51 -5.90
N ARG A 451 24.72 -16.77 -5.48
CA ARG A 451 25.13 -17.25 -4.15
C ARG A 451 26.43 -18.04 -4.28
N GLU A 452 27.54 -17.46 -3.80
CA GLU A 452 28.91 -17.97 -4.05
C GLU A 452 29.21 -19.37 -3.47
N HIS A 453 28.45 -19.82 -2.46
CA HIS A 453 28.83 -20.98 -1.65
C HIS A 453 27.87 -22.18 -1.68
N ASP A 454 26.70 -22.06 -2.30
CA ASP A 454 25.82 -23.17 -2.69
C ASP A 454 24.69 -22.57 -3.57
N LYS A 455 24.25 -23.30 -4.59
CA LYS A 455 23.25 -22.77 -5.53
C LYS A 455 21.87 -22.88 -4.91
N MET A 456 21.15 -21.77 -4.88
CA MET A 456 19.77 -21.76 -4.42
C MET A 456 18.89 -22.58 -5.38
N THR A 457 17.91 -23.33 -4.86
CA THR A 457 16.94 -24.01 -5.72
C THR A 457 16.00 -22.99 -6.37
N ARG A 458 15.40 -23.33 -7.53
CA ARG A 458 14.37 -22.48 -8.14
C ARG A 458 13.20 -22.23 -7.19
N PHE A 459 12.81 -23.24 -6.42
CA PHE A 459 11.78 -23.17 -5.39
C PHE A 459 12.06 -22.09 -4.34
N ALA A 460 13.33 -21.96 -3.90
CA ALA A 460 13.74 -20.92 -2.97
C ALA A 460 13.94 -19.54 -3.65
N ALA A 461 14.39 -19.51 -4.90
CA ALA A 461 14.65 -18.27 -5.63
C ALA A 461 13.36 -17.55 -6.08
N GLU A 462 12.32 -18.29 -6.43
CA GLU A 462 11.12 -17.73 -7.04
C GLU A 462 10.36 -16.73 -6.15
N PRO A 463 10.10 -17.00 -4.85
CA PRO A 463 9.49 -16.02 -3.95
C PRO A 463 10.28 -14.72 -3.83
N LEU A 464 11.62 -14.82 -3.80
CA LEU A 464 12.51 -13.67 -3.74
C LEU A 464 12.42 -12.83 -5.02
N VAL A 465 12.44 -13.46 -6.20
CA VAL A 465 12.36 -12.75 -7.49
C VAL A 465 11.04 -12.01 -7.66
N LYS A 466 9.90 -12.62 -7.31
CA LYS A 466 8.56 -12.01 -7.39
C LYS A 466 8.45 -10.67 -6.65
N ARG A 467 9.30 -10.48 -5.63
CA ARG A 467 9.27 -9.30 -4.77
C ARG A 467 10.44 -8.34 -5.00
N MET A 468 11.57 -8.85 -5.48
CA MET A 468 12.79 -8.09 -5.74
C MET A 468 12.81 -7.42 -7.12
N PHE A 469 12.10 -7.98 -8.10
CA PHE A 469 12.11 -7.48 -9.47
C PHE A 469 10.82 -6.74 -9.82
N VAL A 470 10.97 -5.59 -10.49
CA VAL A 470 9.87 -4.77 -10.97
C VAL A 470 9.74 -4.93 -12.48
N LYS A 471 8.54 -5.25 -12.95
CA LYS A 471 8.23 -5.34 -14.38
C LYS A 471 8.24 -3.95 -15.01
N VAL A 472 9.06 -3.76 -16.03
CA VAL A 472 9.25 -2.49 -16.76
C VAL A 472 8.85 -2.58 -18.24
N GLY A 473 8.39 -3.74 -18.70
CA GLY A 473 7.92 -3.97 -20.07
C GLY A 473 7.31 -5.36 -20.24
N GLU A 474 6.97 -5.71 -21.47
CA GLU A 474 6.59 -7.09 -21.83
C GLU A 474 7.80 -8.01 -21.60
N ASP A 475 7.66 -8.92 -20.64
CA ASP A 475 8.72 -9.80 -20.13
C ASP A 475 10.08 -9.11 -19.81
N LYS A 476 10.04 -7.86 -19.34
CA LYS A 476 11.25 -7.13 -18.90
C LYS A 476 11.15 -6.72 -17.45
N TYR A 477 12.19 -7.01 -16.69
CA TYR A 477 12.27 -6.82 -15.25
C TYR A 477 13.57 -6.12 -14.85
N VAL A 478 13.49 -5.25 -13.85
CA VAL A 478 14.65 -4.58 -13.25
C VAL A 478 14.71 -4.92 -11.77
N MET A 479 15.91 -5.23 -11.28
CA MET A 479 16.14 -5.49 -9.87
C MET A 479 15.93 -4.21 -9.06
N ASN A 480 15.02 -4.25 -8.10
CA ASN A 480 14.68 -3.14 -7.21
C ASN A 480 15.43 -3.27 -5.87
N ILE A 481 16.75 -3.20 -5.94
CA ILE A 481 17.59 -3.16 -4.75
C ILE A 481 18.47 -1.92 -4.75
N ASP A 482 18.71 -1.35 -3.59
CA ASP A 482 19.69 -0.29 -3.46
C ASP A 482 21.08 -0.85 -3.70
N SER A 483 21.81 -0.25 -4.65
CA SER A 483 23.11 -0.78 -4.99
C SER A 483 24.02 -0.74 -3.76
N ARG A 484 23.95 0.32 -2.93
CA ARG A 484 24.80 0.57 -1.75
C ARG A 484 24.88 -0.60 -0.77
N LEU A 485 23.88 -1.48 -0.72
CA LEU A 485 23.85 -2.65 0.15
C LEU A 485 25.02 -3.61 -0.04
N LYS A 486 25.61 -3.67 -1.25
CA LYS A 486 26.80 -4.50 -1.52
C LYS A 486 28.05 -4.01 -0.78
N GLU A 487 28.10 -2.73 -0.41
CA GLU A 487 29.23 -2.11 0.28
C GLU A 487 28.70 -1.34 1.50
N ARG A 488 27.92 -2.04 2.32
CA ARG A 488 27.41 -1.48 3.58
C ARG A 488 28.53 -1.40 4.62
N ILE A 489 28.41 -0.43 5.51
CA ILE A 489 29.30 -0.27 6.65
C ILE A 489 28.86 -1.22 7.77
N TYR A 490 29.85 -1.88 8.38
CA TYR A 490 29.66 -2.78 9.51
C TYR A 490 30.02 -2.08 10.82
N PRO A 491 29.41 -2.49 11.94
CA PRO A 491 29.78 -1.98 13.26
C PRO A 491 31.25 -2.28 13.54
N THR A 492 31.94 -1.35 14.20
CA THR A 492 33.31 -1.58 14.67
C THR A 492 33.29 -2.56 15.85
N GLY A 493 34.12 -3.61 15.79
CA GLY A 493 34.27 -4.56 16.88
C GLY A 493 34.60 -5.96 16.42
N ASN A 494 35.44 -6.64 17.18
CA ASN A 494 35.74 -8.06 16.99
C ASN A 494 34.82 -8.94 17.86
N THR A 495 34.90 -10.26 17.68
CA THR A 495 34.07 -11.21 18.45
C THR A 495 34.27 -11.12 19.96
N LYS A 496 35.49 -10.84 20.44
CA LYS A 496 35.75 -10.67 21.88
C LYS A 496 35.00 -9.46 22.44
N PHE A 497 34.95 -8.35 21.70
CA PHE A 497 34.18 -7.18 22.08
C PHE A 497 32.67 -7.50 22.16
N PHE A 498 32.13 -8.21 21.16
CA PHE A 498 30.71 -8.58 21.16
C PHE A 498 30.33 -9.58 22.27
N VAL A 499 31.21 -10.55 22.59
CA VAL A 499 31.00 -11.43 23.75
C VAL A 499 30.94 -10.60 25.04
N LYS A 500 31.87 -9.66 25.26
CA LYS A 500 31.84 -8.78 26.44
C LYS A 500 30.57 -7.92 26.50
N LEU A 501 30.11 -7.43 25.35
CA LEU A 501 28.88 -6.65 25.26
C LEU A 501 27.67 -7.50 25.67
N GLN A 502 27.58 -8.73 25.18
CA GLN A 502 26.53 -9.68 25.54
C GLN A 502 26.63 -10.15 27.00
N GLN A 503 27.83 -10.27 27.57
CA GLN A 503 28.02 -10.58 28.99
C GLN A 503 27.57 -9.44 29.91
N ARG A 504 27.76 -8.18 29.48
CA ARG A 504 27.32 -7.00 30.23
C ARG A 504 25.81 -6.82 30.18
N ASP A 505 25.24 -6.90 28.98
CA ASP A 505 23.81 -6.69 28.72
C ASP A 505 23.24 -7.92 27.99
N PRO A 506 23.01 -9.05 28.68
CA PRO A 506 22.52 -10.28 28.05
C PRO A 506 21.08 -10.16 27.55
N VAL A 507 20.78 -10.88 26.46
CA VAL A 507 19.39 -11.11 26.01
C VAL A 507 18.75 -12.19 26.89
N GLU A 508 17.89 -11.77 27.83
CA GLU A 508 17.35 -12.70 28.85
C GLU A 508 16.15 -13.53 28.40
N CYS A 509 15.49 -13.16 27.31
CA CYS A 509 14.40 -13.97 26.77
C CYS A 509 14.95 -15.27 26.12
N PRO A 510 14.12 -16.32 25.97
CA PRO A 510 14.53 -17.53 25.25
C PRO A 510 15.05 -17.22 23.84
N VAL A 511 16.15 -17.88 23.45
CA VAL A 511 16.79 -17.74 22.13
C VAL A 511 16.98 -19.11 21.48
N LEU A 512 16.52 -19.25 20.24
CA LEU A 512 16.84 -20.35 19.33
C LEU A 512 17.84 -19.89 18.28
N VAL A 513 18.90 -20.67 18.05
CA VAL A 513 19.91 -20.41 17.03
C VAL A 513 20.11 -21.66 16.17
N LEU A 514 19.86 -21.55 14.87
CA LEU A 514 20.14 -22.59 13.88
C LEU A 514 21.29 -22.14 12.99
N LEU A 515 22.40 -22.87 12.96
CA LEU A 515 23.61 -22.51 12.20
C LEU A 515 23.90 -23.52 11.10
N SER A 516 24.09 -23.04 9.87
CA SER A 516 24.56 -23.87 8.75
C SER A 516 26.02 -24.27 8.97
N THR A 517 26.36 -25.52 8.66
CA THR A 517 27.75 -26.02 8.72
C THR A 517 28.52 -25.82 7.41
N GLN A 518 27.85 -25.46 6.30
CA GLN A 518 28.50 -25.28 4.99
C GLN A 518 29.31 -23.99 4.88
N ARG A 519 28.96 -22.96 5.67
CA ARG A 519 29.78 -21.75 5.76
C ARG A 519 30.73 -21.88 6.94
N HIS A 520 32.01 -21.54 6.74
CA HIS A 520 33.01 -21.39 7.81
C HIS A 520 32.69 -20.24 8.81
N LEU A 521 31.43 -19.81 8.92
CA LEU A 521 30.95 -18.85 9.91
C LEU A 521 31.15 -19.38 11.33
N ALA A 522 31.06 -20.69 11.54
CA ALA A 522 31.31 -21.30 12.84
C ALA A 522 32.68 -20.89 13.40
N ASP A 523 33.72 -20.83 12.56
CA ASP A 523 35.08 -20.50 12.99
C ASP A 523 35.21 -19.01 13.36
N ILE A 524 34.63 -18.12 12.55
CA ILE A 524 34.63 -16.66 12.81
C ILE A 524 33.86 -16.33 14.09
N PHE A 525 32.73 -16.99 14.32
CA PHE A 525 31.83 -16.72 15.43
C PHE A 525 32.07 -17.62 16.65
N MET A 526 33.10 -18.47 16.67
CA MET A 526 33.31 -19.44 17.76
C MET A 526 33.25 -18.85 19.18
N PRO A 527 33.83 -17.67 19.48
CA PRO A 527 33.68 -17.07 20.80
C PRO A 527 32.22 -16.77 21.18
N LEU A 528 31.40 -16.31 20.23
CA LEU A 528 29.97 -16.07 20.43
C LEU A 528 29.21 -17.39 20.54
N TYR A 529 29.59 -18.41 19.78
CA TYR A 529 29.00 -19.75 19.87
C TYR A 529 29.18 -20.34 21.27
N ASN A 530 30.40 -20.33 21.79
CA ASN A 530 30.68 -20.81 23.13
C ASN A 530 29.89 -20.03 24.18
N TYR A 531 29.84 -18.70 24.07
CA TYR A 531 29.03 -17.87 24.97
C TYR A 531 27.53 -18.22 24.91
N TYR A 532 26.95 -18.47 23.74
CA TYR A 532 25.52 -18.83 23.61
C TYR A 532 25.21 -20.19 24.23
N VAL A 533 26.12 -21.16 24.05
CA VAL A 533 26.02 -22.47 24.71
C VAL A 533 26.13 -22.33 26.23
N GLU A 534 27.10 -21.56 26.73
CA GLU A 534 27.29 -21.29 28.17
C GLU A 534 26.11 -20.54 28.80
N LYS A 535 25.51 -19.58 28.09
CA LYS A 535 24.31 -18.84 28.53
C LYS A 535 23.05 -19.72 28.53
N GLY A 536 23.08 -20.88 27.88
CA GLY A 536 21.96 -21.84 27.84
C GLY A 536 20.93 -21.57 26.76
N TYR A 537 21.32 -20.91 25.67
CA TYR A 537 20.45 -20.76 24.49
C TYR A 537 20.29 -22.10 23.75
N ASP A 538 19.16 -22.28 23.06
CA ASP A 538 18.90 -23.46 22.24
C ASP A 538 19.68 -23.33 20.91
N VAL A 539 20.89 -23.90 20.86
CA VAL A 539 21.78 -23.81 19.67
C VAL A 539 21.89 -25.14 18.94
N TYR A 540 21.54 -25.17 17.66
CA TYR A 540 21.64 -26.35 16.81
C TYR A 540 22.45 -26.08 15.54
N LYS A 541 23.14 -27.11 15.05
CA LYS A 541 23.83 -27.10 13.76
C LYS A 541 22.96 -27.81 12.71
N TYR A 542 22.93 -27.25 11.51
CA TYR A 542 22.20 -27.77 10.35
C TYR A 542 23.19 -28.03 9.21
N GLU A 543 23.22 -29.26 8.71
CA GLU A 543 24.03 -29.63 7.55
C GLU A 543 23.29 -29.30 6.25
N GLY A 544 23.37 -28.04 5.84
CA GLY A 544 22.79 -27.60 4.58
C GLY A 544 22.98 -26.11 4.31
N HIS A 545 22.21 -25.59 3.37
CA HIS A 545 22.36 -24.25 2.79
C HIS A 545 22.21 -23.11 3.81
N HIS A 546 22.86 -21.96 3.57
CA HIS A 546 22.70 -20.71 4.35
C HIS A 546 21.24 -20.25 4.43
N ASP A 547 20.55 -20.34 3.29
CA ASP A 547 19.11 -20.10 3.13
C ASP A 547 18.28 -21.34 3.52
N MET A 548 18.66 -22.02 4.61
CA MET A 548 18.03 -23.26 5.11
C MET A 548 16.51 -23.15 5.21
N HIS A 549 16.03 -22.02 5.71
CA HIS A 549 14.61 -21.74 5.91
C HIS A 549 13.79 -21.70 4.62
N ASN A 550 14.46 -21.49 3.48
CA ASN A 550 13.84 -21.39 2.18
C ASN A 550 14.08 -22.66 1.34
N THR A 551 15.17 -23.38 1.60
CA THR A 551 15.57 -24.61 0.89
C THR A 551 15.05 -25.89 1.54
N ASP A 552 14.96 -25.92 2.87
CA ASP A 552 14.40 -27.02 3.66
C ASP A 552 13.43 -26.48 4.74
N PRO A 553 12.30 -25.88 4.32
CA PRO A 553 11.40 -25.18 5.22
C PRO A 553 10.74 -26.10 6.26
N GLU A 554 10.42 -27.34 5.91
CA GLU A 554 9.77 -28.30 6.81
C GLU A 554 10.68 -28.72 7.96
N PHE A 555 11.94 -29.03 7.64
CA PHE A 555 12.93 -29.37 8.66
C PHE A 555 13.15 -28.20 9.62
N ILE A 556 13.35 -26.99 9.09
CA ILE A 556 13.57 -25.79 9.89
C ILE A 556 12.34 -25.45 10.74
N ALA A 557 11.14 -25.60 10.18
CA ALA A 557 9.89 -25.42 10.90
C ALA A 557 9.79 -26.35 12.13
N SER A 558 10.28 -27.59 12.05
CA SER A 558 10.22 -28.52 13.19
C SER A 558 10.94 -28.00 14.45
N TYR A 559 12.11 -27.37 14.29
CA TYR A 559 12.86 -26.76 15.39
C TYR A 559 12.17 -25.51 15.91
N VAL A 560 11.71 -24.66 15.00
CA VAL A 560 10.99 -23.42 15.33
C VAL A 560 9.71 -23.73 16.11
N VAL A 561 8.89 -24.66 15.63
CA VAL A 561 7.64 -25.09 16.30
C VAL A 561 7.95 -25.65 17.69
N LYS A 562 8.95 -26.54 17.81
CA LYS A 562 9.35 -27.11 19.10
C LYS A 562 9.74 -26.02 20.11
N PHE A 563 10.50 -25.03 19.67
CA PHE A 563 10.92 -23.89 20.50
C PHE A 563 9.75 -22.99 20.90
N LEU A 564 8.85 -22.68 19.97
CA LEU A 564 7.66 -21.87 20.25
C LEU A 564 6.74 -22.53 21.27
N MET A 565 6.59 -23.86 21.22
CA MET A 565 5.71 -24.64 22.10
C MET A 565 6.31 -24.98 23.47
N LYS A 566 7.63 -24.80 23.68
CA LYS A 566 8.36 -25.21 24.89
C LYS A 566 7.76 -24.66 26.20
N ASP A 567 7.08 -23.51 26.15
CA ASP A 567 6.48 -22.85 27.32
C ASP A 567 4.97 -23.11 27.48
N LYS A 568 4.28 -23.62 26.45
CA LYS A 568 2.82 -23.85 26.51
C LYS A 568 2.44 -25.15 27.23
N ASN A 569 3.39 -26.07 27.40
CA ASN A 569 3.20 -27.35 28.11
C ASN A 569 3.55 -27.27 29.61
N LYS A 570 3.76 -26.07 30.16
CA LYS A 570 4.00 -25.83 31.61
C LYS A 570 2.77 -25.26 32.35
N LEU A 571 1.61 -25.21 31.69
CA LEU A 571 0.33 -24.77 32.27
C LEU A 571 -0.57 -25.94 32.59
#